data_AF-A0A376ZEM8-F1
#
_entry.id   AF-A0A376ZEM8-F1
#
_cell.length_a   1.000
_cell.length_b   1.000
_cell.length_c   1.000
_cell.angle_alpha   90.00
_cell.angle_beta   90.00
_cell.angle_gamma   90.00
#
_symmetry.space_group_name_H-M   'P 1'
#
loop_
_entity.id
_entity.type
_entity.pdbx_description
1 polymer ?
#
loop_
_entity_poly.entity_id
_entity_poly.type
_entity_poly.pdbx_seq_one_letter_code
_entity_poly.pdbx_strand_id
1 'polypeptide(L)'
;MPFSTDDSVDHPVSLYAATKKANELMAHTYSHLYGLPATGLRFFTVYGPWGRPDMALFKFTKAMLEGKSIDVYNYGKMKRDFTYIDDIAEAIIRLQDVIPHADTQWTVETGHASSQHCPLSRLQYRQ
;
A
#
# COMPACT_ATOMS: atom_id res chain seq x y z
N MET A 1 12.46 -1.38 9.84
CA MET A 1 12.14 -2.79 9.51
C MET A 1 11.39 -2.72 8.20
N PRO A 2 11.90 -3.25 7.08
CA PRO A 2 11.21 -3.05 5.80
C PRO A 2 10.11 -4.11 5.64
N PHE A 3 8.88 -3.66 5.39
CA PHE A 3 7.75 -4.55 5.10
C PHE A 3 7.89 -5.12 3.68
N SER A 4 7.74 -6.44 3.52
CA SER A 4 7.78 -7.15 2.24
C SER A 4 6.38 -7.44 1.70
N THR A 5 6.24 -7.64 0.39
CA THR A 5 4.99 -8.12 -0.23
C THR A 5 4.61 -9.52 0.24
N ASP A 6 5.61 -10.28 0.69
CA ASP A 6 5.49 -11.65 1.20
C ASP A 6 5.26 -11.71 2.71
N ASP A 7 5.29 -10.58 3.43
CA ASP A 7 5.03 -10.58 4.86
C ASP A 7 3.57 -10.97 5.13
N SER A 8 3.39 -12.02 5.93
CA SER A 8 2.07 -12.46 6.39
C SER A 8 1.41 -11.36 7.23
N VAL A 9 0.19 -11.00 6.82
CA VAL A 9 -0.71 -10.06 7.51
C VAL A 9 -1.85 -10.81 8.22
N ASP A 10 -1.64 -12.06 8.64
CA ASP A 10 -2.70 -12.95 9.14
C ASP A 10 -3.28 -12.55 10.51
N HIS A 11 -2.70 -11.55 11.17
CA HIS A 11 -3.19 -10.99 12.44
C HIS A 11 -3.38 -9.47 12.36
N PRO A 12 -4.49 -8.98 11.77
CA PRO A 12 -4.72 -7.54 11.66
C PRO A 12 -4.96 -6.92 13.05
N VAL A 13 -4.08 -5.98 13.43
CA VAL A 13 -4.14 -5.28 14.73
C VAL A 13 -5.22 -4.19 14.78
N SER A 14 -5.91 -3.94 13.66
CA SER A 14 -7.01 -2.98 13.57
C SER A 14 -8.05 -3.42 12.55
N LEU A 15 -9.30 -2.97 12.73
CA LEU A 15 -10.38 -3.22 11.77
C LEU A 15 -10.04 -2.68 10.37
N TYR A 16 -9.34 -1.55 10.28
CA TYR A 16 -8.85 -1.00 9.02
C TYR A 16 -7.86 -1.95 8.32
N ALA A 17 -6.93 -2.55 9.07
CA ALA A 17 -6.01 -3.53 8.50
C ALA A 17 -6.76 -4.79 8.01
N ALA A 18 -7.78 -5.23 8.74
CA ALA A 18 -8.61 -6.37 8.35
C ALA A 18 -9.37 -6.10 7.05
N THR A 19 -10.00 -4.93 6.91
CA THR A 19 -10.75 -4.59 5.68
C THR A 19 -9.83 -4.42 4.46
N LYS A 20 -8.62 -3.88 4.64
CA LYS A 20 -7.62 -3.81 3.57
C LYS A 20 -7.17 -5.19 3.09
N LYS A 21 -6.96 -6.13 4.01
CA LYS A 21 -6.65 -7.52 3.64
C LYS A 21 -7.82 -8.23 2.98
N ALA A 22 -9.04 -8.06 3.50
CA ALA A 22 -10.25 -8.61 2.89
C ALA A 22 -10.43 -8.10 1.45
N ASN A 23 -10.15 -6.82 1.18
CA ASN A 23 -10.20 -6.25 -0.16
C ASN A 23 -9.25 -6.95 -1.15
N GLU A 24 -8.02 -7.26 -0.72
CA GLU A 24 -7.07 -7.97 -1.57
C GLU A 24 -7.54 -9.40 -1.89
N LEU A 25 -8.10 -10.10 -0.90
CA LEU A 25 -8.68 -11.44 -1.10
C LEU A 25 -9.89 -11.39 -2.04
N MET A 26 -10.77 -10.39 -1.88
CA MET A 26 -11.91 -10.21 -2.77
C MET A 26 -11.47 -9.94 -4.21
N ALA A 27 -10.52 -9.03 -4.41
CA ALA A 27 -9.99 -8.71 -5.74
C ALA A 27 -9.34 -9.94 -6.40
N HIS A 28 -8.59 -10.74 -5.64
CA HIS A 28 -8.01 -11.99 -6.11
C HIS A 28 -9.07 -12.98 -6.58
N THR A 29 -10.07 -13.27 -5.74
CA THR A 29 -11.14 -14.22 -6.07
C THR A 29 -11.94 -13.74 -7.27
N TYR A 30 -12.22 -12.44 -7.36
CA TYR A 30 -12.98 -11.88 -8.47
C TYR A 30 -12.19 -11.94 -9.80
N SER A 31 -10.90 -11.60 -9.77
CA SER A 31 -10.01 -11.72 -10.92
C SER A 31 -9.88 -13.17 -11.38
N HIS A 32 -9.85 -14.13 -10.46
CA HIS A 32 -9.78 -15.56 -10.78
C HIS A 32 -11.08 -16.08 -11.39
N LEU A 33 -12.24 -15.69 -10.85
CA LEU A 33 -13.54 -16.17 -11.33
C LEU A 33 -13.93 -15.59 -12.69
N TYR A 34 -13.55 -14.34 -12.97
CA TYR A 34 -14.01 -13.60 -14.16
C TYR A 34 -12.90 -13.26 -15.16
N GLY A 35 -11.65 -13.66 -14.89
CA GLY A 35 -10.51 -13.41 -15.77
C GLY A 35 -10.17 -11.92 -15.93
N LEU A 36 -10.59 -11.08 -14.99
CA LEU A 36 -10.35 -9.64 -15.05
C LEU A 36 -8.93 -9.31 -14.60
N PRO A 37 -8.09 -8.69 -15.44
CA PRO A 37 -6.77 -8.25 -15.02
C PRO A 37 -6.88 -7.13 -13.98
N ALA A 38 -6.22 -7.29 -12.85
CA ALA A 38 -6.26 -6.38 -11.72
C ALA A 38 -4.85 -6.10 -11.18
N THR A 39 -4.58 -4.88 -10.75
CA THR A 39 -3.29 -4.53 -10.13
C THR A 39 -3.53 -3.99 -8.73
N GLY A 40 -2.92 -4.63 -7.73
CA GLY A 40 -2.99 -4.22 -6.33
C GLY A 40 -1.81 -3.32 -5.97
N LEU A 41 -2.08 -2.05 -5.67
CA LEU A 41 -1.07 -1.08 -5.22
C LEU A 41 -1.16 -0.84 -3.71
N ARG A 42 -0.03 -0.92 -3.02
CA ARG A 42 0.08 -0.64 -1.58
C ARG A 42 0.85 0.65 -1.34
N PHE A 43 0.13 1.71 -1.00
CA PHE A 43 0.72 3.00 -0.65
C PHE A 43 1.01 3.10 0.85
N PHE A 44 2.17 3.65 1.20
CA PHE A 44 2.58 3.91 2.57
C PHE A 44 2.74 5.42 2.78
N THR A 45 2.10 5.91 3.85
CA THR A 45 2.16 7.31 4.35
C THR A 45 2.39 8.36 3.26
N VAL A 46 1.38 8.58 2.42
CA VAL A 46 1.45 9.56 1.32
C VAL A 46 1.38 10.98 1.87
N TYR A 47 2.23 11.87 1.36
CA TYR A 47 2.19 13.31 1.69
C TYR A 47 2.33 14.19 0.44
N GLY A 48 1.85 15.43 0.54
CA GLY A 48 1.93 16.41 -0.54
C GLY A 48 0.79 17.44 -0.48
N PRO A 49 0.70 18.33 -1.49
CA PRO A 49 -0.42 19.26 -1.63
C PRO A 49 -1.76 18.54 -1.56
N TRP A 50 -2.78 19.18 -0.98
CA TRP A 50 -4.13 18.59 -0.78
C TRP A 50 -4.17 17.34 0.12
N GLY A 51 -3.09 17.04 0.83
CA GLY A 51 -3.08 15.97 1.82
C GLY A 51 -4.04 16.25 2.97
N ARG A 52 -4.47 15.18 3.65
CA ARG A 52 -5.49 15.31 4.69
C ARG A 52 -4.95 16.04 5.93
N PRO A 53 -5.70 16.98 6.53
CA PRO A 53 -5.23 17.77 7.66
C PRO A 53 -5.07 16.97 8.96
N ASP A 54 -5.59 15.74 9.03
CA ASP A 54 -5.46 14.84 10.17
C ASP A 54 -4.10 14.12 10.22
N MET A 55 -3.34 14.15 9.12
CA MET A 55 -2.02 13.50 9.04
C MET A 55 -0.97 14.21 9.90
N ALA A 56 -0.05 13.43 10.45
CA ALA A 56 0.99 13.90 11.36
C ALA A 56 1.81 15.07 10.78
N LEU A 57 2.17 15.01 9.49
CA LEU A 57 2.93 16.07 8.82
C LEU A 57 2.23 17.43 8.92
N PHE A 58 0.93 17.50 8.59
CA PHE A 58 0.16 18.74 8.65
C PHE A 58 -0.02 19.25 10.08
N LYS A 59 -0.26 18.35 11.04
CA LYS A 59 -0.35 18.71 12.46
C LYS A 59 0.95 19.32 12.97
N PHE A 60 2.09 18.75 12.60
CA PHE A 60 3.40 19.23 13.01
C PHE A 60 3.74 20.57 12.35
N THR A 61 3.55 20.70 11.05
CA THR A 61 3.78 21.97 10.34
C THR A 61 2.89 23.08 10.89
N LYS A 62 1.61 22.80 11.14
CA LYS A 62 0.68 23.76 11.76
C LYS A 62 1.14 24.18 13.16
N ALA A 63 1.52 23.21 14.01
CA ALA A 63 2.01 23.52 15.36
C ALA A 63 3.27 24.40 15.33
N MET A 64 4.21 24.11 14.42
CA MET A 64 5.43 24.92 14.24
C MET A 64 5.11 26.35 13.80
N LEU A 65 4.19 26.53 12.84
CA LEU A 65 3.78 27.85 12.36
C LEU A 65 3.02 28.67 13.42
N GLU A 66 2.26 27.99 14.28
CA GLU A 66 1.50 28.61 15.37
C GLU A 66 2.30 28.77 16.67
N GLY A 67 3.58 28.37 16.69
CA GLY A 67 4.42 28.41 17.90
C GLY A 67 3.95 27.47 19.02
N LYS A 68 3.20 26.42 18.68
CA LYS A 68 2.68 25.41 19.62
C LYS A 68 3.64 24.22 19.75
N SER A 69 3.58 23.52 20.87
CA SER A 69 4.32 22.29 21.09
C SER A 69 3.89 21.18 20.12
N ILE A 70 4.85 20.39 19.66
CA ILE A 70 4.61 19.23 18.80
C ILE A 70 4.34 18.01 19.69
N ASP A 71 3.17 17.39 19.52
CA ASP A 71 2.84 16.14 20.21
C ASP A 71 3.59 14.96 19.57
N VAL A 72 4.66 14.52 20.23
CA VAL A 72 5.48 13.40 19.76
C VAL A 72 4.96 12.10 20.38
N TYR A 73 4.32 11.28 19.54
CA TYR A 73 3.91 9.93 19.93
C TYR A 73 5.10 8.95 19.88
N ASN A 74 5.08 7.94 20.76
CA ASN A 74 6.07 6.86 20.79
C ASN A 74 7.52 7.30 21.00
N TYR A 75 7.75 8.25 21.92
CA TYR A 75 9.07 8.74 22.35
C TYR A 75 10.00 9.21 21.20
N GLY A 76 9.43 9.64 20.07
CA GLY A 76 10.20 10.10 18.91
C GLY A 76 10.93 8.99 18.14
N LYS A 77 10.72 7.71 18.48
CA LYS A 77 11.35 6.57 17.82
C LYS A 77 10.55 6.02 16.65
N MET A 78 9.40 6.62 16.32
CA MET A 78 8.57 6.18 15.21
C MET A 78 9.22 6.53 13.88
N LYS A 79 9.65 5.51 13.13
CA LYS A 79 10.05 5.64 11.73
C LYS A 79 8.87 5.27 10.84
N ARG A 80 8.55 6.12 9.87
CA ARG A 80 7.59 5.83 8.80
C ARG A 80 8.22 6.17 7.47
N ASP A 81 7.94 5.35 6.48
CA ASP A 81 8.27 5.63 5.10
C ASP A 81 7.21 6.59 4.55
N PHE A 82 7.67 7.74 4.07
CA PHE A 82 6.85 8.78 3.46
C PHE A 82 7.07 8.75 1.95
N THR A 83 5.97 8.75 1.19
CA THR A 83 6.03 8.80 -0.27
C THR A 83 5.36 10.08 -0.75
N TYR A 84 6.00 10.83 -1.64
CA TYR A 84 5.43 12.06 -2.17
C TYR A 84 4.31 11.76 -3.17
N ILE A 85 3.27 12.60 -3.20
CA ILE A 85 2.07 12.35 -3.99
C ILE A 85 2.35 12.29 -5.50
N ASP A 86 3.28 13.11 -6.00
CA ASP A 86 3.57 13.16 -7.44
C ASP A 86 4.26 11.86 -7.90
N ASP A 87 5.11 11.25 -7.06
CA ASP A 87 5.73 9.95 -7.36
C ASP A 87 4.67 8.84 -7.52
N ILE A 88 3.63 8.89 -6.70
CA ILE A 88 2.51 7.95 -6.77
C ILE A 88 1.66 8.20 -8.00
N ALA A 89 1.35 9.46 -8.29
CA ALA A 89 0.57 9.82 -9.47
C ALA A 89 1.29 9.38 -10.76
N GLU A 90 2.60 9.63 -10.85
CA GLU A 90 3.44 9.17 -11.95
C GLU A 90 3.44 7.65 -12.06
N ALA A 91 3.58 6.92 -10.94
CA ALA A 91 3.56 5.46 -10.93
C ALA A 91 2.22 4.90 -11.43
N ILE A 92 1.09 5.51 -11.05
CA ILE A 92 -0.25 5.11 -11.52
C ILE A 92 -0.37 5.31 -13.03
N ILE A 93 0.05 6.47 -13.55
CA ILE A 93 -0.01 6.77 -14.99
C ILE A 93 0.83 5.77 -15.77
N ARG A 94 2.05 5.47 -15.32
CA ARG A 94 2.94 4.50 -16.00
C ARG A 94 2.43 3.07 -15.96
N LEU A 95 1.69 2.70 -14.90
CA LEU A 95 1.14 1.35 -14.75
C LEU A 95 -0.16 1.12 -15.50
N GLN A 96 -0.83 2.19 -15.93
CA GLN A 96 -2.12 2.09 -16.62
C GLN A 96 -2.05 1.18 -17.86
N ASP A 97 -0.96 1.23 -18.60
CA ASP A 97 -0.76 0.44 -19.83
C ASP A 97 -0.13 -0.93 -19.57
N VAL A 98 0.24 -1.24 -18.32
CA VAL A 98 0.88 -2.49 -17.93
C VAL A 98 -0.20 -3.48 -17.46
N ILE A 99 -0.76 -4.23 -18.40
CA ILE A 99 -1.79 -5.22 -18.10
C ILE A 99 -1.14 -6.44 -17.43
N PRO A 100 -1.57 -6.83 -16.22
CA PRO A 100 -1.07 -8.02 -15.55
C PRO A 100 -1.51 -9.27 -16.31
N HIS A 101 -0.55 -10.16 -16.58
CA HIS A 101 -0.80 -11.45 -17.19
C HIS A 101 -0.84 -12.54 -16.11
N ALA A 102 -1.77 -13.48 -16.26
CA ALA A 102 -1.86 -14.67 -15.42
C ALA A 102 -0.62 -15.54 -15.62
N ASP A 103 0.05 -15.93 -14.53
CA ASP A 103 1.15 -16.87 -14.60
C ASP A 103 0.64 -18.32 -14.63
N THR A 104 0.61 -18.91 -15.82
CA THR A 104 0.12 -20.29 -16.03
C THR A 104 0.98 -21.35 -15.34
N GLN A 105 2.21 -21.04 -14.92
CA GLN A 105 3.09 -21.98 -14.20
C GLN A 105 2.95 -21.90 -12.67
N TRP A 106 2.19 -20.93 -12.17
CA TRP A 106 2.01 -20.76 -10.75
C TRP A 106 1.14 -21.88 -10.15
N THR A 107 1.62 -22.51 -9.08
CA THR A 107 0.86 -23.45 -8.25
C THR A 107 0.89 -23.00 -6.80
N VAL A 108 -0.18 -23.29 -6.05
CA VAL A 108 -0.34 -22.89 -4.63
C VAL A 108 0.83 -23.37 -3.76
N GLU A 109 1.49 -24.46 -4.14
CA GLU A 109 2.60 -25.07 -3.41
C GLU A 109 3.97 -24.43 -3.70
N THR A 110 4.14 -23.72 -4.82
CA THR A 110 5.43 -23.14 -5.26
C THR A 110 5.40 -21.63 -5.49
N GLY A 111 4.21 -21.02 -5.40
CA GLY A 111 3.95 -19.62 -5.68
C GLY A 111 4.41 -18.64 -4.59
N HIS A 112 5.06 -17.54 -4.99
CA HIS A 112 5.25 -16.37 -4.11
C HIS A 112 3.95 -15.56 -4.02
N ALA A 113 3.77 -14.72 -2.99
CA ALA A 113 2.55 -13.92 -2.86
C ALA A 113 2.45 -12.81 -3.93
N SER A 114 3.56 -12.48 -4.58
CA SER A 114 3.73 -11.40 -5.56
C SER A 114 3.52 -11.82 -7.03
N SER A 115 3.77 -13.08 -7.39
CA SER A 115 3.41 -13.68 -8.67
C SER A 115 2.23 -14.63 -8.44
N GLN A 116 1.17 -14.61 -9.25
CA GLN A 116 -0.01 -15.46 -9.02
C GLN A 116 -0.56 -16.01 -10.34
N HIS A 117 -1.26 -17.14 -10.26
CA HIS A 117 -1.97 -17.76 -11.40
C HIS A 117 -3.12 -16.91 -11.94
N CYS A 118 -3.49 -15.90 -11.17
CA CYS A 118 -4.49 -14.91 -11.45
C CYS A 118 -3.79 -13.68 -12.07
N PRO A 119 -4.41 -12.92 -12.99
CA PRO A 119 -3.82 -11.68 -13.50
C PRO A 119 -3.90 -10.56 -12.43
N LEU A 120 -3.39 -10.84 -11.22
CA LEU A 120 -3.27 -9.93 -10.09
C LEU A 120 -1.78 -9.68 -9.79
N SER A 121 -1.26 -8.53 -10.20
CA SER A 121 0.09 -8.11 -9.84
C SER A 121 0.07 -7.28 -8.55
N ARG A 122 0.85 -7.67 -7.54
CA ARG A 122 1.00 -6.90 -6.29
C ARG A 122 2.28 -6.08 -6.34
N LEU A 123 2.15 -4.76 -6.47
CA LEU A 123 3.31 -3.86 -6.46
C LEU A 123 3.36 -3.10 -5.14
N GLN A 124 4.49 -3.24 -4.45
CA GLN A 124 4.83 -2.44 -3.29
C GLN A 124 5.87 -1.42 -3.72
N TYR A 125 5.52 -0.14 -3.65
CA TYR A 125 6.47 0.93 -3.96
C TYR A 125 7.51 0.98 -2.83
N ARG A 126 8.75 0.55 -3.13
CA ARG A 126 9.93 0.69 -2.27
C ARG A 126 10.90 1.64 -2.97
N GLN A 127 11.34 2.67 -2.26
CA GLN A 127 12.69 3.22 -2.43
C GLN A 127 13.55 2.66 -1.30
#